data_AF-A0A6J4KR15-F1
#
_entry.id   AF-A0A6J4KR15-F1
#
_cell.length_a   1.000
_cell.length_b   1.000
_cell.length_c   1.000
_cell.angle_alpha   90.00
_cell.angle_beta   90.00
_cell.angle_gamma   90.00
#
_symmetry.space_group_name_H-M   'P 1'
#
loop_
_entity.id
_entity.type
_entity.pdbx_description
1 polymer ?
#
loop_
_entity_poly.entity_id
_entity_poly.type
_entity_poly.pdbx_seq_one_letter_code
_entity_poly.pdbx_strand_id
1 'polypeptide(L)'
;GSITLGGTAYRKGLGVHSGSEVDYALDGQYNTFSSDVGVDEEVGSNGSVSFQVWADGAKLYDSGVMTGDTATKTLNVDVSGKQQLKLITTNGGDNNEFDHGDWANARLLPGETTAHQVSANSSAPDIKKQAPAKVASDAKPLTPSSNTAEQAKSAHAFVDSIGVATHLNYTGGPYGNFDTVIKPRLQELGVHHIRDGGKDPAFFDKLNELATIGIKSTLVMDPRDGTQPQDAVTIAKAIPHSIEAVEGPNEWDINPQATYNGQSFPQGLRHYQSDLFKAINSDPATADIAVLAPSLAGPGNADQLKPLDAFDKGNIHTYNGGHKPGWGMSEYVMPQLK
;
A
#
# COMPACT_ATOMS: atom_id res chain seq x y z
N GLY A 1 8.23 -0.97 -13.44
CA GLY A 1 9.69 -0.84 -13.67
C GLY A 1 10.12 0.62 -13.55
N SER A 2 11.04 1.09 -14.39
CA SER A 2 11.12 2.52 -14.72
C SER A 2 9.94 2.86 -15.62
N ILE A 3 9.25 3.98 -15.36
CA ILE A 3 8.18 4.49 -16.24
C ILE A 3 8.75 4.68 -17.64
N THR A 4 8.21 3.95 -18.61
CA THR A 4 8.70 3.96 -20.00
C THR A 4 7.53 3.92 -20.96
N LEU A 5 7.44 4.95 -21.82
CA LEU A 5 6.38 5.08 -22.82
C LEU A 5 6.98 5.37 -24.19
N GLY A 6 6.67 4.55 -25.20
CA GLY A 6 7.08 4.77 -26.59
C GLY A 6 8.59 4.96 -26.78
N GLY A 7 9.39 4.16 -26.07
CA GLY A 7 10.84 4.14 -26.05
C GLY A 7 11.49 5.23 -25.19
N THR A 8 10.68 6.06 -24.50
CA THR A 8 11.17 7.15 -23.65
C THR A 8 11.04 6.78 -22.18
N ALA A 9 12.18 6.71 -21.49
CA ALA A 9 12.22 6.53 -20.05
C ALA A 9 12.02 7.87 -19.32
N TYR A 10 11.11 7.88 -18.34
CA TYR A 10 10.79 9.06 -17.54
C TYR A 10 11.35 8.94 -16.12
N ARG A 11 11.96 10.02 -15.63
CA ARG A 11 12.50 10.07 -14.26
C ARG A 11 11.43 10.27 -13.19
N LYS A 12 10.27 10.79 -13.58
CA LYS A 12 9.17 11.16 -12.69
C LYS A 12 7.84 10.87 -13.37
N GLY A 13 6.84 10.53 -12.58
CA GLY A 13 5.49 10.20 -13.00
C GLY A 13 4.83 9.31 -11.95
N LEU A 14 3.68 8.76 -12.29
CA LEU A 14 2.96 7.78 -11.49
C LEU A 14 2.73 6.53 -12.34
N GLY A 15 3.32 5.41 -11.96
CA GLY A 15 2.95 4.10 -12.52
C GLY A 15 1.78 3.53 -11.73
N VAL A 16 0.73 3.11 -12.44
CA VAL A 16 -0.51 2.61 -11.85
C VAL A 16 -0.97 1.34 -12.56
N HIS A 17 -1.94 0.67 -11.95
CA HIS A 17 -2.69 -0.42 -12.57
C HIS A 17 -4.13 0.04 -12.82
N SER A 18 -4.84 -0.50 -13.83
CA SER A 18 -6.24 -0.10 -14.06
C SER A 18 -7.16 -0.38 -12.88
N GLY A 19 -8.23 0.42 -12.76
CA GLY A 19 -9.05 0.51 -11.55
C GLY A 19 -8.53 1.55 -10.55
N SER A 20 -7.51 2.32 -10.96
CA SER A 20 -6.83 3.31 -10.12
C SER A 20 -7.52 4.67 -10.12
N GLU A 21 -7.57 5.28 -8.94
CA GLU A 21 -8.02 6.65 -8.70
C GLU A 21 -7.04 7.37 -7.78
N VAL A 22 -6.51 8.52 -8.23
CA VAL A 22 -5.60 9.36 -7.44
C VAL A 22 -6.16 10.77 -7.32
N ASP A 23 -6.41 11.20 -6.08
CA ASP A 23 -6.97 12.51 -5.75
C ASP A 23 -5.88 13.48 -5.26
N TYR A 24 -5.93 14.72 -5.75
CA TYR A 24 -5.10 15.84 -5.31
C TYR A 24 -5.96 17.04 -4.94
N ALA A 25 -5.67 17.67 -3.81
CA ALA A 25 -6.16 19.01 -3.52
C ALA A 25 -5.37 20.02 -4.37
N LEU A 26 -6.08 20.88 -5.10
CA LEU A 26 -5.50 21.96 -5.90
C LEU A 26 -5.58 23.31 -5.18
N ASP A 27 -6.58 23.49 -4.31
CA ASP A 27 -6.82 24.73 -3.55
C ASP A 27 -6.85 26.00 -4.41
N GLY A 28 -7.19 25.88 -5.70
CA GLY A 28 -7.19 26.99 -6.66
C GLY A 28 -5.80 27.54 -7.01
N GLN A 29 -4.72 26.84 -6.66
CA GLN A 29 -3.34 27.35 -6.79
C GLN A 29 -2.69 27.08 -8.16
N TYR A 30 -3.33 26.29 -9.01
CA TYR A 30 -2.76 25.79 -10.26
C TYR A 30 -3.64 26.13 -11.46
N ASN A 31 -3.01 26.33 -12.61
CA ASN A 31 -3.70 26.60 -13.87
C ASN A 31 -3.69 25.40 -14.81
N THR A 32 -2.63 24.59 -14.79
CA THR A 32 -2.49 23.51 -15.76
C THR A 32 -2.05 22.22 -15.10
N PHE A 33 -2.73 21.12 -15.42
CA PHE A 33 -2.22 19.77 -15.24
C PHE A 33 -1.66 19.25 -16.57
N SER A 34 -0.44 18.69 -16.55
CA SER A 34 0.23 18.16 -17.74
C SER A 34 0.81 16.78 -17.48
N SER A 35 0.67 15.86 -18.43
CA SER A 35 1.23 14.50 -18.37
C SER A 35 1.39 13.93 -19.77
N ASP A 36 2.33 13.02 -19.93
CA ASP A 36 2.32 12.01 -20.98
C ASP A 36 1.63 10.76 -20.43
N VAL A 37 0.82 10.07 -21.23
CA VAL A 37 0.08 8.87 -20.80
C VAL A 37 0.16 7.75 -21.82
N GLY A 38 0.17 6.51 -21.33
CA GLY A 38 0.22 5.30 -22.14
C GLY A 38 0.33 4.04 -21.26
N VAL A 39 0.29 2.87 -21.90
CA VAL A 39 0.59 1.59 -21.27
C VAL A 39 2.11 1.47 -21.06
N ASP A 40 2.56 1.07 -19.88
CA ASP A 40 3.99 0.90 -19.56
C ASP A 40 4.59 -0.20 -20.44
N GLU A 41 5.77 0.05 -21.01
CA GLU A 41 6.43 -0.91 -21.91
C GLU A 41 6.77 -2.27 -21.28
N GLU A 42 6.78 -2.38 -19.94
CA GLU A 42 7.06 -3.64 -19.25
C GLU A 42 6.06 -4.75 -19.58
N VAL A 43 4.85 -4.41 -20.05
CA VAL A 43 3.82 -5.37 -20.46
C VAL A 43 3.78 -5.62 -21.99
N GLY A 44 4.63 -4.96 -22.77
CA GLY A 44 4.65 -5.08 -24.23
C GLY A 44 3.34 -4.63 -24.87
N SER A 45 2.82 -5.40 -25.84
CA SER A 45 1.55 -5.11 -26.51
C SER A 45 0.30 -5.54 -25.71
N ASN A 46 0.45 -5.99 -24.46
CA ASN A 46 -0.67 -6.41 -23.62
C ASN A 46 -1.30 -5.22 -22.88
N GLY A 47 -2.48 -5.44 -22.31
CA GLY A 47 -3.20 -4.45 -21.50
C GLY A 47 -4.02 -3.45 -22.32
N SER A 48 -5.07 -2.92 -21.67
CA SER A 48 -5.95 -1.90 -22.21
C SER A 48 -6.38 -0.93 -21.10
N VAL A 49 -6.09 0.37 -21.27
CA VAL A 49 -6.40 1.39 -20.26
C VAL A 49 -7.06 2.61 -20.88
N SER A 50 -7.76 3.41 -20.08
CA SER A 50 -8.09 4.79 -20.46
C SER A 50 -7.75 5.75 -19.33
N PHE A 51 -7.12 6.87 -19.68
CA PHE A 51 -6.75 7.92 -18.75
C PHE A 51 -7.78 9.05 -18.76
N GLN A 52 -8.33 9.37 -17.59
CA GLN A 52 -9.29 10.45 -17.43
C GLN A 52 -8.81 11.44 -16.39
N VAL A 53 -8.97 12.73 -16.71
CA VAL A 53 -8.73 13.83 -15.78
C VAL A 53 -10.07 14.44 -15.41
N TRP A 54 -10.34 14.48 -14.11
CA TRP A 54 -11.54 15.10 -13.56
C TRP A 54 -11.12 16.23 -12.61
N ALA A 55 -11.89 17.32 -12.60
CA ALA A 55 -11.73 18.36 -11.60
C ALA A 55 -13.09 18.85 -11.09
N ASP A 56 -13.23 18.96 -9.77
CA ASP A 56 -14.48 19.34 -9.08
C ASP A 56 -15.71 18.57 -9.59
N GLY A 57 -15.54 17.27 -9.84
CA GLY A 57 -16.62 16.39 -10.31
C GLY A 57 -16.94 16.48 -11.82
N ALA A 58 -16.20 17.28 -12.60
CA ALA A 58 -16.36 17.36 -14.05
C ALA A 58 -15.19 16.69 -14.79
N LYS A 59 -15.47 15.84 -15.79
CA LYS A 59 -14.45 15.25 -16.65
C LYS A 59 -13.92 16.30 -17.61
N LEU A 60 -12.61 16.56 -17.54
CA LEU A 60 -11.91 17.54 -18.37
C LEU A 60 -11.15 16.88 -19.52
N TYR A 61 -10.70 15.63 -19.35
CA TYR A 61 -9.98 14.89 -20.36
C TYR A 61 -10.33 13.40 -20.32
N ASP A 62 -10.26 12.77 -21.48
CA ASP A 62 -10.39 11.32 -21.68
C ASP A 62 -9.49 10.93 -22.85
N SER A 63 -8.54 10.03 -22.63
CA SER A 63 -7.66 9.55 -23.70
C SER A 63 -8.39 8.66 -24.71
N GLY A 64 -9.57 8.14 -24.36
CA GLY A 64 -10.08 6.90 -24.95
C GLY A 64 -9.21 5.69 -24.59
N VAL A 65 -9.55 4.52 -25.10
CA VAL A 65 -8.77 3.30 -24.89
C VAL A 65 -7.38 3.44 -25.51
N MET A 66 -6.37 3.05 -24.75
CA MET A 66 -4.98 2.94 -25.13
C MET A 66 -4.50 1.52 -24.82
N THR A 67 -3.85 0.89 -25.77
CA THR A 67 -3.19 -0.41 -25.66
C THR A 67 -1.67 -0.24 -25.68
N GLY A 68 -0.91 -1.31 -25.46
CA GLY A 68 0.56 -1.29 -25.63
C GLY A 68 1.04 -0.83 -27.02
N ASP A 69 0.21 -0.94 -28.05
CA ASP A 69 0.51 -0.45 -29.41
C ASP A 69 0.08 1.01 -29.64
N THR A 70 -0.64 1.61 -28.71
CA THR A 70 -1.13 2.99 -28.84
C THR A 70 0.00 3.97 -28.53
N ALA A 71 0.30 4.85 -29.47
CA ALA A 71 1.29 5.90 -29.26
C ALA A 71 0.97 6.74 -28.01
N THR A 72 2.02 7.08 -27.24
CA THR A 72 1.96 7.96 -26.07
C THR A 72 1.18 9.23 -26.40
N LYS A 73 0.25 9.61 -25.51
CA LYS A 73 -0.51 10.86 -25.64
C LYS A 73 -0.03 11.88 -24.63
N THR A 74 0.27 13.09 -25.08
CA THR A 74 0.53 14.23 -24.20
C THR A 74 -0.76 14.99 -23.96
N LEU A 75 -1.06 15.32 -22.71
CA LEU A 75 -2.20 16.14 -22.31
C LEU A 75 -1.76 17.39 -21.54
N ASN A 76 -2.50 18.47 -21.76
CA ASN A 76 -2.44 19.72 -21.01
C ASN A 76 -3.88 20.16 -20.72
N VAL A 77 -4.28 20.13 -19.47
CA VAL A 77 -5.66 20.35 -19.02
C VAL A 77 -5.70 21.59 -18.14
N ASP A 78 -6.60 22.52 -18.46
CA ASP A 78 -6.87 23.70 -17.64
C ASP A 78 -7.59 23.31 -16.35
N VAL A 79 -6.95 23.59 -15.22
CA VAL A 79 -7.46 23.37 -13.86
C VAL A 79 -7.53 24.68 -13.06
N SER A 80 -7.54 25.82 -13.75
CA SER A 80 -7.60 27.15 -13.14
C SER A 80 -8.81 27.29 -12.23
N GLY A 81 -8.55 27.67 -10.98
CA GLY A 81 -9.58 27.87 -9.95
C GLY A 81 -10.30 26.60 -9.49
N LYS A 82 -9.80 25.42 -9.86
CA LYS A 82 -10.34 24.13 -9.39
C LYS A 82 -9.82 23.80 -7.99
N GLN A 83 -10.63 23.10 -7.21
CA GLN A 83 -10.29 22.75 -5.82
C GLN A 83 -9.73 21.34 -5.70
N GLN A 84 -10.20 20.41 -6.52
CA GLN A 84 -9.76 19.02 -6.50
C GLN A 84 -9.48 18.53 -7.92
N LEU A 85 -8.41 17.77 -8.07
CA LEU A 85 -8.04 17.02 -9.27
C LEU A 85 -8.15 15.54 -8.96
N LYS A 86 -8.71 14.77 -9.88
CA LYS A 86 -8.77 13.31 -9.84
C LYS A 86 -8.23 12.74 -11.14
N LEU A 87 -7.24 11.85 -11.02
CA LEU A 87 -6.67 11.09 -12.11
C LEU A 87 -7.21 9.66 -12.05
N ILE A 88 -7.90 9.23 -13.10
CA ILE A 88 -8.51 7.90 -13.16
C ILE A 88 -7.88 7.12 -14.31
N THR A 89 -7.43 5.90 -14.02
CA THR A 89 -7.01 4.93 -15.04
C THR A 89 -8.00 3.77 -15.03
N THR A 90 -8.85 3.71 -16.06
CA THR A 90 -9.83 2.61 -16.22
C THR A 90 -9.18 1.44 -16.96
N ASN A 91 -9.89 0.32 -17.02
CA ASN A 91 -9.45 -0.93 -17.61
C ASN A 91 -9.80 -1.07 -19.11
N GLY A 92 -9.95 0.06 -19.81
CA GLY A 92 -10.21 0.08 -21.26
C GLY A 92 -11.52 -0.55 -21.73
N GLY A 93 -12.34 -1.08 -20.83
CA GLY A 93 -13.60 -1.77 -21.12
C GLY A 93 -13.49 -3.29 -21.27
N ASP A 94 -12.37 -3.91 -20.90
CA ASP A 94 -12.21 -5.37 -20.88
C ASP A 94 -11.92 -5.96 -19.48
N ASN A 95 -10.80 -6.66 -19.28
CA ASN A 95 -10.39 -7.21 -17.98
C ASN A 95 -9.35 -6.27 -17.35
N ASN A 96 -8.52 -6.70 -16.41
CA ASN A 96 -7.45 -5.84 -15.87
C ASN A 96 -6.06 -6.48 -15.99
N GLU A 97 -5.92 -7.58 -16.72
CA GLU A 97 -4.66 -8.27 -16.90
C GLU A 97 -3.69 -7.41 -17.71
N PHE A 98 -2.51 -7.16 -17.15
CA PHE A 98 -1.45 -6.36 -17.78
C PHE A 98 -1.80 -4.88 -18.00
N ASP A 99 -2.80 -4.35 -17.32
CA ASP A 99 -3.21 -2.95 -17.44
C ASP A 99 -2.30 -2.00 -16.65
N HIS A 100 -1.01 -2.06 -16.93
CA HIS A 100 -0.01 -1.21 -16.31
C HIS A 100 0.04 0.09 -17.11
N GLY A 101 -0.38 1.20 -16.50
CA GLY A 101 -0.49 2.50 -17.15
C GLY A 101 0.32 3.56 -16.43
N ASP A 102 0.89 4.49 -17.19
CA ASP A 102 1.71 5.56 -16.63
C ASP A 102 1.10 6.94 -16.84
N TRP A 103 1.09 7.74 -15.78
CA TRP A 103 1.03 9.21 -15.83
C TRP A 103 2.45 9.76 -15.81
N ALA A 104 3.15 9.64 -16.94
CA ALA A 104 4.54 10.02 -17.09
C ALA A 104 4.72 11.55 -17.09
N ASN A 105 5.73 12.03 -16.35
CA ASN A 105 6.00 13.46 -16.17
C ASN A 105 4.78 14.29 -15.68
N ALA A 106 3.86 13.64 -14.97
CA ALA A 106 2.68 14.27 -14.39
C ALA A 106 3.07 15.43 -13.47
N ARG A 107 2.52 16.62 -13.73
CA ARG A 107 2.83 17.84 -12.97
C ARG A 107 1.70 18.86 -13.02
N LEU A 108 1.59 19.61 -11.93
CA LEU A 108 0.77 20.81 -11.83
C LEU A 108 1.65 22.05 -12.04
N LEU A 109 1.16 22.99 -12.85
CA LEU A 109 1.83 24.25 -13.13
C LEU A 109 1.02 25.39 -12.51
N PRO A 110 1.63 26.24 -11.67
CA PRO A 110 0.97 27.44 -11.16
C PRO A 110 0.66 28.40 -12.31
N GLY A 111 -0.35 29.26 -12.13
CA GLY A 111 -0.54 30.39 -13.04
C GLY A 111 0.66 31.32 -13.02
N GLU A 112 0.99 31.95 -14.15
CA GLU A 112 2.01 32.99 -14.17
C GLU A 112 1.62 34.10 -13.19
N THR A 113 2.35 34.20 -12.08
CA THR A 113 2.28 35.36 -11.21
C THR A 113 2.91 36.53 -11.95
N THR A 114 2.10 37.39 -12.58
CA THR A 114 2.52 38.78 -12.72
C THR A 114 2.68 39.30 -11.29
N ALA A 115 3.91 39.61 -10.90
CA ALA A 115 4.22 40.14 -9.58
C ALA A 115 3.41 41.43 -9.34
N HIS A 116 2.27 41.32 -8.67
CA HIS A 116 1.59 42.46 -8.10
C HIS A 116 2.45 42.95 -6.93
N GLN A 117 3.11 44.09 -7.14
CA GLN A 117 3.75 44.87 -6.09
C GLN A 117 2.71 45.10 -4.98
N VAL A 118 2.89 44.42 -3.85
CA VAL A 118 2.08 44.64 -2.65
C VAL A 118 2.52 45.96 -2.04
N SER A 119 1.78 47.03 -2.30
CA SER A 119 1.72 48.15 -1.36
C SER A 119 0.81 47.73 -0.21
N ALA A 120 1.42 47.58 0.97
CA ALA A 120 0.70 47.30 2.20
C ALA A 120 -0.26 48.45 2.50
N ASN A 121 -1.56 48.16 2.53
CA ASN A 121 -2.48 48.93 3.36
C ASN A 121 -3.55 48.01 3.94
N SER A 122 -3.45 47.84 5.25
CA SER A 122 -4.33 47.08 6.12
C SER A 122 -5.70 47.72 6.23
N SER A 123 -6.75 46.95 5.95
CA SER A 123 -8.04 47.05 6.66
C SER A 123 -8.91 45.86 6.27
N ALA A 124 -9.12 44.95 7.23
CA ALA A 124 -10.03 43.83 7.07
C ALA A 124 -11.48 44.31 7.24
N PRO A 125 -12.42 43.92 6.36
CA PRO A 125 -13.83 43.91 6.68
C PRO A 125 -14.32 42.49 7.03
N ASP A 126 -15.13 42.49 8.07
CA ASP A 126 -15.88 41.42 8.70
C ASP A 126 -16.84 40.72 7.72
N ILE A 127 -16.75 39.39 7.55
CA ILE A 127 -17.72 38.60 6.76
C ILE A 127 -18.47 37.62 7.67
N LYS A 128 -19.76 37.91 7.83
CA LYS A 128 -20.76 37.04 8.45
C LYS A 128 -20.90 35.73 7.67
N LYS A 129 -20.87 34.61 8.38
CA LYS A 129 -21.14 33.25 7.88
C LYS A 129 -22.48 33.18 7.14
N GLN A 130 -22.44 32.87 5.84
CA GLN A 130 -23.55 32.24 5.13
C GLN A 130 -23.22 30.75 4.98
N ALA A 131 -24.16 29.89 5.38
CA ALA A 131 -24.06 28.44 5.25
C ALA A 131 -24.25 28.03 3.77
N PRO A 132 -23.47 27.07 3.24
CA PRO A 132 -23.66 26.59 1.88
C PRO A 132 -24.91 25.71 1.77
N ALA A 133 -25.57 25.84 0.61
CA ALA A 133 -26.78 25.12 0.24
C ALA A 133 -26.52 23.61 0.05
N LYS A 134 -27.50 22.81 0.44
CA LYS A 134 -27.50 21.34 0.42
C LYS A 134 -27.70 20.84 -1.01
N VAL A 135 -26.69 20.19 -1.60
CA VAL A 135 -26.85 19.36 -2.80
C VAL A 135 -27.16 17.94 -2.34
N ALA A 136 -28.29 17.39 -2.75
CA ALA A 136 -28.70 16.03 -2.42
C ALA A 136 -27.89 15.03 -3.28
N SER A 137 -27.20 14.09 -2.63
CA SER A 137 -26.62 12.91 -3.28
C SER A 137 -27.45 11.67 -2.90
N ASP A 138 -27.79 10.86 -3.90
CA ASP A 138 -28.52 9.59 -3.74
C ASP A 138 -27.63 8.46 -3.19
N ALA A 139 -26.73 8.78 -2.26
CA ALA A 139 -26.00 7.76 -1.50
C ALA A 139 -26.87 7.30 -0.33
N LYS A 140 -27.13 5.99 -0.25
CA LYS A 140 -27.74 5.36 0.93
C LYS A 140 -26.97 5.82 2.18
N PRO A 141 -27.61 6.52 3.14
CA PRO A 141 -26.89 7.09 4.26
C PRO A 141 -26.32 5.95 5.11
N LEU A 142 -24.99 5.90 5.20
CA LEU A 142 -24.32 5.24 6.30
C LEU A 142 -24.80 5.98 7.56
N THR A 143 -25.44 5.24 8.47
CA THR A 143 -25.73 5.74 9.81
C THR A 143 -24.43 6.28 10.39
N PRO A 144 -24.39 7.55 10.85
CA PRO A 144 -23.20 8.08 11.47
C PRO A 144 -22.95 7.29 12.75
N SER A 145 -21.95 6.39 12.71
CA SER A 145 -21.34 5.88 13.93
C SER A 145 -20.93 7.09 14.76
N SER A 146 -21.22 7.02 16.05
CA SER A 146 -20.98 8.06 17.06
C SER A 146 -19.78 8.94 16.74
N ASN A 147 -19.99 10.26 16.74
CA ASN A 147 -18.95 11.28 16.77
C ASN A 147 -18.09 11.11 18.04
N THR A 148 -17.20 10.13 18.05
CA THR A 148 -15.98 10.21 18.84
C THR A 148 -15.13 11.23 18.13
N ALA A 149 -14.88 12.38 18.77
CA ALA A 149 -13.89 13.31 18.27
C ALA A 149 -12.56 12.55 18.17
N GLU A 150 -12.10 12.29 16.94
CA GLU A 150 -10.82 11.63 16.72
C GLU A 150 -9.73 12.48 17.37
N GLN A 151 -8.96 11.86 18.26
CA GLN A 151 -7.87 12.55 18.93
C GLN A 151 -6.75 12.77 17.92
N ALA A 152 -6.36 14.03 17.70
CA ALA A 152 -5.19 14.35 16.89
C ALA A 152 -3.95 13.62 17.44
N LYS A 153 -3.29 12.84 16.59
CA LYS A 153 -2.02 12.18 16.89
C LYS A 153 -0.87 12.96 16.26
N SER A 154 0.34 12.78 16.78
CA SER A 154 1.53 13.38 16.16
C SER A 154 1.81 12.76 14.79
N ALA A 155 2.42 13.52 13.89
CA ALA A 155 2.92 12.97 12.63
C ALA A 155 3.90 11.82 12.86
N HIS A 156 4.67 11.87 13.95
CA HIS A 156 5.54 10.77 14.36
C HIS A 156 4.74 9.51 14.68
N ALA A 157 3.64 9.59 15.44
CA ALA A 157 2.78 8.45 15.72
C ALA A 157 2.08 7.90 14.46
N PHE A 158 1.88 8.74 13.45
CA PHE A 158 1.42 8.25 12.14
C PHE A 158 2.52 7.48 11.40
N VAL A 159 3.74 8.01 11.32
CA VAL A 159 4.87 7.28 10.69
C VAL A 159 5.17 5.97 11.41
N ASP A 160 5.13 5.97 12.74
CA ASP A 160 5.28 4.77 13.61
C ASP A 160 4.14 3.75 13.42
N SER A 161 3.01 4.15 12.80
CA SER A 161 1.96 3.19 12.43
C SER A 161 2.19 2.51 11.08
N ILE A 162 3.24 2.90 10.35
CA ILE A 162 3.54 2.42 9.01
C ILE A 162 4.73 1.47 9.06
N GLY A 163 4.58 0.33 8.38
CA GLY A 163 5.67 -0.60 8.10
C GLY A 163 5.87 -0.84 6.61
N VAL A 164 7.02 -1.41 6.27
CA VAL A 164 7.38 -1.77 4.89
C VAL A 164 7.55 -3.28 4.81
N ALA A 165 6.81 -3.94 3.90
CA ALA A 165 7.11 -5.31 3.53
C ALA A 165 8.41 -5.32 2.70
N THR A 166 9.41 -6.07 3.15
CA THR A 166 10.70 -6.17 2.46
C THR A 166 10.87 -7.57 1.87
N HIS A 167 11.99 -7.77 1.16
CA HIS A 167 12.44 -9.07 0.67
C HIS A 167 13.96 -9.17 0.79
N LEU A 168 14.48 -9.07 2.02
CA LEU A 168 15.92 -8.99 2.29
C LEU A 168 16.68 -10.28 1.95
N ASN A 169 15.95 -11.38 1.72
CA ASN A 169 16.49 -12.65 1.22
C ASN A 169 16.67 -12.67 -0.30
N TYR A 170 16.12 -11.70 -1.02
CA TYR A 170 16.26 -11.65 -2.47
C TYR A 170 17.61 -11.05 -2.83
N THR A 171 18.40 -11.80 -3.58
CA THR A 171 19.76 -11.38 -4.00
C THR A 171 19.79 -10.76 -5.39
N GLY A 172 18.71 -10.89 -6.15
CA GLY A 172 18.59 -10.35 -7.51
C GLY A 172 18.11 -8.89 -7.55
N GLY A 173 18.57 -8.15 -8.56
CA GLY A 173 18.11 -6.79 -8.83
C GLY A 173 18.37 -5.81 -7.68
N PRO A 174 17.55 -4.76 -7.53
CA PRO A 174 17.68 -3.79 -6.45
C PRO A 174 17.60 -4.37 -5.04
N TYR A 175 16.93 -5.52 -4.85
CA TYR A 175 16.77 -6.17 -3.54
C TYR A 175 18.09 -6.70 -2.95
N GLY A 176 19.05 -7.08 -3.81
CA GLY A 176 20.37 -7.52 -3.37
C GLY A 176 21.25 -6.41 -2.79
N ASN A 177 20.90 -5.14 -3.05
CA ASN A 177 21.70 -3.97 -2.68
C ASN A 177 21.35 -3.46 -1.27
N PHE A 178 21.56 -4.29 -0.25
CA PHE A 178 21.16 -3.96 1.13
C PHE A 178 21.84 -2.69 1.66
N ASP A 179 23.18 -2.62 1.61
CA ASP A 179 23.96 -1.53 2.19
C ASP A 179 23.82 -0.21 1.43
N THR A 180 23.66 -0.28 0.10
CA THR A 180 23.72 0.88 -0.78
C THR A 180 22.35 1.42 -1.16
N VAL A 181 21.31 0.60 -1.04
CA VAL A 181 19.93 0.97 -1.40
C VAL A 181 18.98 0.73 -0.24
N ILE A 182 18.77 -0.52 0.19
CA ILE A 182 17.64 -0.84 1.07
C ILE A 182 17.76 -0.14 2.43
N LYS A 183 18.88 -0.33 3.14
CA LYS A 183 19.08 0.24 4.49
C LYS A 183 19.02 1.79 4.47
N PRO A 184 19.76 2.50 3.59
CA PRO A 184 19.67 3.96 3.52
C PRO A 184 18.26 4.48 3.21
N ARG A 185 17.50 3.79 2.34
CA ARG A 185 16.14 4.22 1.97
C ARG A 185 15.12 3.99 3.08
N LEU A 186 15.21 2.87 3.80
CA LEU A 186 14.39 2.65 4.98
C LEU A 186 14.64 3.73 6.04
N GLN A 187 15.91 4.11 6.26
CA GLN A 187 16.27 5.18 7.17
C GLN A 187 15.76 6.55 6.70
N GLU A 188 15.86 6.85 5.40
CA GLU A 188 15.36 8.10 4.80
C GLU A 188 13.83 8.22 4.92
N LEU A 189 13.10 7.11 4.76
CA LEU A 189 11.65 7.07 4.96
C LEU A 189 11.23 7.37 6.41
N GLY A 190 12.14 7.16 7.37
CA GLY A 190 11.86 7.33 8.80
C GLY A 190 10.91 6.26 9.37
N VAL A 191 10.71 5.15 8.64
CA VAL A 191 9.91 4.02 9.11
C VAL A 191 10.69 3.21 10.13
N HIS A 192 9.99 2.67 11.13
CA HIS A 192 10.58 1.90 12.23
C HIS A 192 10.17 0.42 12.21
N HIS A 193 9.31 0.03 11.27
CA HIS A 193 8.72 -1.31 11.19
C HIS A 193 8.92 -1.89 9.80
N ILE A 194 9.41 -3.12 9.74
CA ILE A 194 9.43 -3.92 8.51
C ILE A 194 8.75 -5.27 8.73
N ARG A 195 8.37 -5.91 7.62
CA ARG A 195 7.78 -7.24 7.61
C ARG A 195 8.50 -8.09 6.57
N ASP A 196 9.03 -9.24 6.99
CA ASP A 196 9.75 -10.16 6.11
C ASP A 196 9.89 -11.55 6.76
N GLY A 197 10.29 -12.55 5.98
CA GLY A 197 10.38 -13.94 6.43
C GLY A 197 11.56 -14.68 5.80
N GLY A 198 12.06 -15.68 6.52
CA GLY A 198 13.10 -16.57 6.03
C GLY A 198 13.92 -17.23 7.15
N LYS A 199 14.85 -18.09 6.74
CA LYS A 199 15.66 -18.92 7.65
C LYS A 199 17.17 -18.74 7.52
N ASP A 200 17.60 -17.94 6.54
CA ASP A 200 19.01 -17.85 6.17
C ASP A 200 19.77 -16.99 7.19
N PRO A 201 20.94 -17.41 7.72
CA PRO A 201 21.67 -16.60 8.69
C PRO A 201 22.01 -15.18 8.22
N ALA A 202 22.34 -15.00 6.94
CA ALA A 202 22.64 -13.70 6.34
C ALA A 202 21.42 -12.75 6.35
N PHE A 203 20.20 -13.29 6.39
CA PHE A 203 18.98 -12.51 6.61
C PHE A 203 18.98 -11.87 8.00
N PHE A 204 19.30 -12.67 9.01
CA PHE A 204 19.26 -12.26 10.41
C PHE A 204 20.34 -11.22 10.72
N ASP A 205 21.49 -11.32 10.06
CA ASP A 205 22.54 -10.28 10.12
C ASP A 205 21.99 -8.93 9.65
N LYS A 206 21.23 -8.89 8.55
CA LYS A 206 20.57 -7.68 8.05
C LYS A 206 19.51 -7.16 9.02
N LEU A 207 18.71 -8.05 9.63
CA LEU A 207 17.72 -7.64 10.64
C LEU A 207 18.39 -7.01 11.87
N ASN A 208 19.47 -7.61 12.37
CA ASN A 208 20.27 -7.03 13.45
C ASN A 208 20.84 -5.67 13.09
N GLU A 209 21.35 -5.53 11.87
CA GLU A 209 21.89 -4.26 11.40
C GLU A 209 20.81 -3.16 11.33
N LEU A 210 19.60 -3.49 10.87
CA LEU A 210 18.46 -2.58 10.90
C LEU A 210 18.02 -2.24 12.34
N ALA A 211 18.07 -3.21 13.26
CA ALA A 211 17.75 -2.97 14.67
C ALA A 211 18.70 -1.95 15.31
N THR A 212 19.98 -1.89 14.90
CA THR A 212 20.94 -0.88 15.41
C THR A 212 20.55 0.56 15.08
N ILE A 213 19.71 0.76 14.06
CA ILE A 213 19.19 2.08 13.65
C ILE A 213 17.71 2.27 14.02
N GLY A 214 17.17 1.40 14.89
CA GLY A 214 15.82 1.52 15.42
C GLY A 214 14.72 1.01 14.49
N ILE A 215 15.04 0.11 13.56
CA ILE A 215 14.06 -0.56 12.70
C ILE A 215 13.88 -2.00 13.19
N LYS A 216 12.64 -2.36 13.55
CA LYS A 216 12.27 -3.70 14.01
C LYS A 216 11.47 -4.45 12.96
N SER A 217 11.38 -5.76 13.14
CA SER A 217 10.84 -6.68 12.14
C SER A 217 9.72 -7.53 12.71
N THR A 218 8.62 -7.59 11.97
CA THR A 218 7.66 -8.70 12.06
C THR A 218 8.23 -9.87 11.26
N LEU A 219 8.50 -10.98 11.94
CA LEU A 219 9.06 -12.19 11.34
C LEU A 219 7.93 -13.10 10.84
N VAL A 220 7.80 -13.22 9.52
CA VAL A 220 6.86 -14.14 8.88
C VAL A 220 7.42 -15.56 8.91
N MET A 221 6.63 -16.49 9.43
CA MET A 221 6.98 -17.89 9.55
C MET A 221 6.13 -18.73 8.60
N ASP A 222 6.79 -19.37 7.63
CA ASP A 222 6.13 -20.13 6.58
C ASP A 222 6.83 -21.47 6.34
N PRO A 223 6.11 -22.60 6.37
CA PRO A 223 6.72 -23.91 6.12
C PRO A 223 7.19 -24.07 4.68
N ARG A 224 6.71 -23.25 3.73
CA ARG A 224 7.23 -23.25 2.34
C ARG A 224 8.66 -22.73 2.26
N ASP A 225 9.04 -21.85 3.16
CA ASP A 225 10.43 -21.40 3.32
C ASP A 225 11.29 -22.46 4.03
N GLY A 226 10.68 -23.60 4.39
CA GLY A 226 11.29 -24.67 5.16
C GLY A 226 11.57 -24.28 6.61
N THR A 227 10.77 -23.37 7.16
CA THR A 227 10.77 -23.03 8.59
C THR A 227 9.72 -23.86 9.35
N GLN A 228 9.96 -24.06 10.63
CA GLN A 228 9.05 -24.69 11.57
C GLN A 228 8.64 -23.71 12.67
N PRO A 229 7.51 -23.93 13.35
CA PRO A 229 7.09 -23.13 14.51
C PRO A 229 8.20 -22.88 15.55
N GLN A 230 9.03 -23.90 15.83
CA GLN A 230 10.11 -23.79 16.81
C GLN A 230 11.29 -22.95 16.33
N ASP A 231 11.45 -22.77 15.03
CA ASP A 231 12.49 -21.90 14.47
C ASP A 231 12.20 -20.44 14.84
N ALA A 232 10.93 -20.04 14.94
CA ALA A 232 10.54 -18.69 15.38
C ALA A 232 11.11 -18.38 16.77
N VAL A 233 11.01 -19.32 17.70
CA VAL A 233 11.58 -19.20 19.06
C VAL A 233 13.11 -19.10 19.01
N THR A 234 13.74 -19.95 18.20
CA THR A 234 15.20 -19.99 18.04
C THR A 234 15.73 -18.67 17.47
N ILE A 235 15.08 -18.15 16.42
CA ILE A 235 15.44 -16.90 15.76
C ILE A 235 15.20 -15.71 16.71
N ALA A 236 14.02 -15.60 17.31
CA ALA A 236 13.70 -14.50 18.22
C ALA A 236 14.68 -14.42 19.41
N LYS A 237 15.17 -15.56 19.91
CA LYS A 237 16.18 -15.59 20.97
C LYS A 237 17.58 -15.23 20.48
N ALA A 238 17.90 -15.54 19.22
CA ALA A 238 19.18 -15.18 18.62
C ALA A 238 19.28 -13.67 18.31
N ILE A 239 18.16 -13.04 17.96
CA ILE A 239 18.08 -11.63 17.55
C ILE A 239 16.97 -10.85 18.29
N PRO A 240 16.98 -10.84 19.63
CA PRO A 240 15.84 -10.39 20.45
C PRO A 240 15.54 -8.90 20.34
N HIS A 241 16.50 -8.09 19.88
CA HIS A 241 16.29 -6.65 19.67
C HIS A 241 15.70 -6.32 18.30
N SER A 242 15.70 -7.29 17.39
CA SER A 242 15.32 -7.12 15.99
C SER A 242 13.87 -7.52 15.73
N ILE A 243 13.31 -8.42 16.55
CA ILE A 243 11.96 -8.95 16.37
C ILE A 243 10.96 -8.22 17.27
N GLU A 244 9.87 -7.73 16.69
CA GLU A 244 8.77 -7.11 17.44
C GLU A 244 7.47 -7.91 17.42
N ALA A 245 7.31 -8.78 16.43
CA ALA A 245 6.18 -9.69 16.29
C ALA A 245 6.57 -10.89 15.44
N VAL A 246 5.79 -11.96 15.54
CA VAL A 246 5.89 -13.13 14.68
C VAL A 246 4.56 -13.29 13.97
N GLU A 247 4.57 -13.53 12.66
CA GLU A 247 3.36 -13.71 11.86
C GLU A 247 3.29 -15.14 11.31
N GLY A 248 2.07 -15.66 11.23
CA GLY A 248 1.80 -16.89 10.50
C GLY A 248 2.09 -16.81 9.00
N PRO A 249 1.88 -17.92 8.28
CA PRO A 249 2.19 -18.01 6.85
C PRO A 249 1.53 -16.94 5.97
N ASN A 250 2.22 -16.55 4.89
CA ASN A 250 1.78 -15.51 3.98
C ASN A 250 1.04 -16.08 2.75
N GLU A 251 -0.26 -15.87 2.64
CA GLU A 251 -1.08 -16.23 1.47
C GLU A 251 -1.13 -17.74 1.18
N TRP A 252 -1.20 -18.55 2.23
CA TRP A 252 -1.30 -20.00 2.09
C TRP A 252 -2.50 -20.41 1.21
N ASP A 253 -3.62 -19.70 1.33
CA ASP A 253 -4.92 -20.05 0.75
C ASP A 253 -4.95 -20.07 -0.79
N ILE A 254 -4.01 -19.38 -1.44
CA ILE A 254 -3.83 -19.41 -2.91
C ILE A 254 -2.71 -20.37 -3.37
N ASN A 255 -2.15 -21.15 -2.44
CA ASN A 255 -1.04 -22.05 -2.70
C ASN A 255 -1.47 -23.52 -2.53
N PRO A 256 -1.91 -24.20 -3.61
CA PRO A 256 -2.50 -25.55 -3.51
C PRO A 256 -1.50 -26.63 -3.06
N GLN A 257 -0.20 -26.36 -3.14
CA GLN A 257 0.86 -27.27 -2.70
C GLN A 257 1.25 -27.09 -1.22
N ALA A 258 0.79 -26.00 -0.59
CA ALA A 258 1.15 -25.71 0.78
C ALA A 258 0.43 -26.70 1.73
N THR A 259 1.23 -27.47 2.47
CA THR A 259 0.74 -28.46 3.44
C THR A 259 1.52 -28.38 4.75
N TYR A 260 0.84 -28.71 5.85
CA TYR A 260 1.47 -28.92 7.15
C TYR A 260 0.90 -30.18 7.78
N ASN A 261 1.78 -31.07 8.25
CA ASN A 261 1.40 -32.40 8.75
C ASN A 261 0.46 -33.17 7.79
N GLY A 262 0.72 -33.04 6.49
CA GLY A 262 -0.06 -33.68 5.43
C GLY A 262 -1.45 -33.08 5.17
N GLN A 263 -1.79 -31.96 5.80
CA GLN A 263 -3.06 -31.26 5.61
C GLN A 263 -2.87 -30.00 4.77
N SER A 264 -3.78 -29.76 3.82
CA SER A 264 -3.85 -28.52 3.04
C SER A 264 -4.66 -27.45 3.78
N PHE A 265 -4.79 -26.27 3.18
CA PHE A 265 -5.76 -25.27 3.63
C PHE A 265 -7.19 -25.87 3.73
N PRO A 266 -8.00 -25.52 4.76
CA PRO A 266 -7.67 -24.63 5.89
C PRO A 266 -6.94 -25.33 7.05
N GLN A 267 -6.99 -26.67 7.15
CA GLN A 267 -6.55 -27.38 8.35
C GLN A 267 -5.04 -27.35 8.57
N GLY A 268 -4.25 -27.47 7.50
CA GLY A 268 -2.79 -27.34 7.57
C GLY A 268 -2.38 -25.98 8.13
N LEU A 269 -2.99 -24.89 7.63
CA LEU A 269 -2.74 -23.55 8.13
C LEU A 269 -3.19 -23.40 9.60
N ARG A 270 -4.37 -23.93 9.96
CA ARG A 270 -4.87 -23.90 11.34
C ARG A 270 -3.92 -24.60 12.31
N HIS A 271 -3.42 -25.77 11.93
CA HIS A 271 -2.43 -26.51 12.71
C HIS A 271 -1.12 -25.74 12.83
N TYR A 272 -0.57 -25.24 11.73
CA TYR A 272 0.69 -24.48 11.75
C TYR A 272 0.58 -23.25 12.64
N GLN A 273 -0.51 -22.48 12.50
CA GLN A 273 -0.75 -21.30 13.33
C GLN A 273 -0.87 -21.66 14.81
N SER A 274 -1.56 -22.75 15.13
CA SER A 274 -1.70 -23.24 16.51
C SER A 274 -0.35 -23.64 17.11
N ASP A 275 0.48 -24.33 16.35
CA ASP A 275 1.81 -24.77 16.78
C ASP A 275 2.78 -23.57 16.90
N LEU A 276 2.70 -22.58 16.01
CA LEU A 276 3.45 -21.32 16.08
C LEU A 276 3.10 -20.53 17.33
N PHE A 277 1.80 -20.31 17.55
CA PHE A 277 1.31 -19.61 18.74
C PHE A 277 1.76 -20.30 20.02
N LYS A 278 1.63 -21.64 20.07
CA LYS A 278 2.08 -22.43 21.21
C LYS A 278 3.58 -22.34 21.42
N ALA A 279 4.40 -22.43 20.36
CA ALA A 279 5.86 -22.39 20.46
C ALA A 279 6.33 -21.06 21.08
N ILE A 280 5.83 -19.93 20.58
CA ILE A 280 6.18 -18.59 21.09
C ILE A 280 5.74 -18.41 22.53
N ASN A 281 4.49 -18.77 22.85
CA ASN A 281 3.91 -18.56 24.20
C ASN A 281 4.44 -19.54 25.27
N SER A 282 5.02 -20.67 24.87
CA SER A 282 5.53 -21.68 25.82
C SER A 282 6.98 -21.42 26.27
N ASP A 283 7.75 -20.61 25.53
CA ASP A 283 9.12 -20.23 25.91
C ASP A 283 9.11 -18.86 26.63
N PRO A 284 9.55 -18.76 27.90
CA PRO A 284 9.54 -17.51 28.65
C PRO A 284 10.33 -16.37 28.01
N ALA A 285 11.31 -16.66 27.13
CA ALA A 285 12.10 -15.64 26.45
C ALA A 285 11.37 -15.01 25.26
N THR A 286 10.30 -15.64 24.76
CA THR A 286 9.54 -15.18 23.59
C THR A 286 8.06 -14.95 23.86
N ALA A 287 7.56 -15.31 25.05
CA ALA A 287 6.14 -15.19 25.39
C ALA A 287 5.58 -13.76 25.34
N ASP A 288 6.45 -12.73 25.40
CA ASP A 288 6.05 -11.32 25.26
C ASP A 288 5.98 -10.86 23.78
N ILE A 289 6.40 -11.69 22.83
CA ILE A 289 6.35 -11.38 21.39
C ILE A 289 4.95 -11.70 20.88
N ALA A 290 4.28 -10.70 20.32
CA ALA A 290 2.94 -10.88 19.76
C ALA A 290 2.97 -11.82 18.55
N VAL A 291 2.01 -12.74 18.50
CA VAL A 291 1.78 -13.63 17.37
C VAL A 291 0.61 -13.10 16.54
N LEU A 292 0.89 -12.70 15.31
CA LEU A 292 -0.10 -12.21 14.36
C LEU A 292 -0.75 -13.38 13.61
N ALA A 293 -2.02 -13.21 13.25
CA ALA A 293 -2.73 -14.14 12.37
C ALA A 293 -2.04 -14.24 10.99
N PRO A 294 -2.17 -15.37 10.29
CA PRO A 294 -1.61 -15.51 8.94
C PRO A 294 -2.23 -14.50 7.97
N SER A 295 -1.48 -14.09 6.96
CA SER A 295 -2.01 -13.30 5.84
C SER A 295 -2.77 -14.21 4.85
N LEU A 296 -3.97 -13.82 4.41
CA LEU A 296 -4.73 -14.54 3.39
C LEU A 296 -4.91 -13.68 2.13
N ALA A 297 -4.68 -14.25 0.95
CA ALA A 297 -4.87 -13.54 -0.31
C ALA A 297 -6.36 -13.37 -0.66
N GLY A 298 -7.17 -14.39 -0.37
CA GLY A 298 -8.60 -14.41 -0.64
C GLY A 298 -9.40 -14.02 0.62
N PRO A 299 -10.08 -12.85 0.65
CA PRO A 299 -10.87 -12.44 1.82
C PRO A 299 -11.97 -13.44 2.20
N GLY A 300 -12.60 -14.07 1.19
CA GLY A 300 -13.65 -15.07 1.40
C GLY A 300 -13.15 -16.38 2.04
N ASN A 301 -11.84 -16.57 2.14
CA ASN A 301 -11.25 -17.77 2.76
C ASN A 301 -11.11 -17.65 4.27
N ALA A 302 -11.17 -16.43 4.84
CA ALA A 302 -11.04 -16.23 6.28
C ALA A 302 -12.09 -17.00 7.08
N ASP A 303 -13.34 -17.08 6.61
CA ASP A 303 -14.40 -17.83 7.28
C ASP A 303 -14.09 -19.34 7.40
N GLN A 304 -13.32 -19.90 6.47
CA GLN A 304 -12.93 -21.32 6.50
C GLN A 304 -11.90 -21.62 7.62
N LEU A 305 -11.18 -20.61 8.10
CA LEU A 305 -10.29 -20.76 9.23
C LEU A 305 -11.03 -20.84 10.57
N LYS A 306 -12.31 -20.45 10.63
CA LYS A 306 -13.06 -20.46 11.88
C LYS A 306 -13.29 -21.88 12.44
N PRO A 307 -13.17 -22.08 13.76
CA PRO A 307 -12.56 -21.16 14.72
C PRO A 307 -11.02 -21.20 14.59
N LEU A 308 -10.37 -20.04 14.66
CA LEU A 308 -8.93 -19.92 14.86
C LEU A 308 -8.71 -18.86 15.94
N ASP A 309 -8.19 -19.29 17.09
CA ASP A 309 -7.98 -18.46 18.29
C ASP A 309 -6.49 -18.26 18.62
N ALA A 310 -5.62 -19.01 17.95
CA ALA A 310 -4.16 -19.02 18.11
C ALA A 310 -3.46 -17.78 17.51
N PHE A 311 -3.85 -16.58 17.94
CA PHE A 311 -3.18 -15.32 17.64
C PHE A 311 -3.59 -14.19 18.62
N ASP A 312 -2.70 -13.21 18.75
CA ASP A 312 -2.92 -12.02 19.59
C ASP A 312 -3.59 -10.89 18.80
N LYS A 313 -3.18 -10.71 17.54
CA LYS A 313 -3.71 -9.67 16.64
C LYS A 313 -4.10 -10.27 15.28
N GLY A 314 -5.25 -9.84 14.79
CA GLY A 314 -5.68 -10.16 13.43
C GLY A 314 -4.83 -9.42 12.39
N ASN A 315 -4.87 -9.92 11.17
CA ASN A 315 -4.12 -9.39 10.05
C ASN A 315 -5.08 -9.14 8.87
N ILE A 316 -4.68 -8.26 7.95
CA ILE A 316 -5.39 -7.97 6.72
C ILE A 316 -4.37 -7.93 5.57
N HIS A 317 -4.68 -8.66 4.49
CA HIS A 317 -3.86 -8.66 3.28
C HIS A 317 -4.77 -8.28 2.10
N THR A 318 -4.70 -7.02 1.65
CA THR A 318 -5.58 -6.49 0.61
C THR A 318 -4.80 -6.15 -0.65
N TYR A 319 -5.22 -6.74 -1.77
CA TYR A 319 -4.82 -6.29 -3.10
C TYR A 319 -5.73 -5.16 -3.56
N ASN A 320 -5.37 -3.93 -3.20
CA ASN A 320 -6.23 -2.77 -3.50
C ASN A 320 -6.22 -2.38 -4.99
N GLY A 321 -5.32 -2.91 -5.82
CA GLY A 321 -5.38 -2.73 -7.28
C GLY A 321 -5.49 -1.28 -7.76
N GLY A 322 -4.92 -0.32 -7.03
CA GLY A 322 -5.05 1.12 -7.30
C GLY A 322 -6.27 1.82 -6.69
N HIS A 323 -7.17 1.09 -6.03
CA HIS A 323 -8.25 1.67 -5.23
C HIS A 323 -7.71 2.47 -4.04
N LYS A 324 -8.52 3.44 -3.60
CA LYS A 324 -8.20 4.31 -2.46
C LYS A 324 -7.80 3.51 -1.19
N PRO A 325 -6.84 4.02 -0.40
CA PRO A 325 -6.56 3.48 0.93
C PRO A 325 -7.85 3.40 1.75
N GLY A 326 -8.22 2.19 2.20
CA GLY A 326 -9.47 1.93 2.92
C GLY A 326 -10.50 1.10 2.14
N TRP A 327 -10.35 0.95 0.82
CA TRP A 327 -11.16 0.01 0.05
C TRP A 327 -10.95 -1.43 0.58
N GLY A 328 -12.04 -2.18 0.75
CA GLY A 328 -11.99 -3.54 1.31
C GLY A 328 -11.71 -3.64 2.82
N MET A 329 -11.38 -2.56 3.55
CA MET A 329 -11.08 -2.67 4.98
C MET A 329 -12.28 -3.09 5.87
N SER A 330 -13.51 -3.14 5.37
CA SER A 330 -14.64 -3.75 6.10
C SER A 330 -14.89 -5.22 5.74
N GLU A 331 -14.39 -5.66 4.59
CA GLU A 331 -14.68 -6.98 4.00
C GLU A 331 -13.49 -7.95 4.13
N TYR A 332 -12.28 -7.42 4.24
CA TYR A 332 -11.03 -8.19 4.20
C TYR A 332 -10.37 -8.32 5.57
N VAL A 333 -10.76 -7.50 6.56
CA VAL A 333 -10.21 -7.65 7.93
C VAL A 333 -10.59 -9.04 8.42
N MET A 334 -9.67 -9.69 9.14
CA MET A 334 -9.92 -10.95 9.84
C MET A 334 -10.26 -10.74 11.33
N PRO A 335 -11.25 -9.92 11.76
CA PRO A 335 -11.47 -9.68 13.18
C PRO A 335 -12.36 -10.75 13.83
N GLN A 336 -12.88 -11.71 13.07
CA GLN A 336 -13.92 -12.64 13.53
C GLN A 336 -13.49 -14.11 13.57
N LEU A 337 -12.19 -14.42 13.61
CA LEU A 337 -11.73 -15.80 13.70
C LEU A 337 -11.94 -16.43 15.10
N LYS A 338 -12.10 -15.59 16.13
CA LYS A 338 -12.44 -15.96 17.51
C LYS A 338 -13.94 -16.14 17.70
#